data_AF-A0A7K0DG06-F1
#
_entry.id   AF-A0A7K0DG06-F1
#
_cell.length_a   1.000
_cell.length_b   1.000
_cell.length_c   1.000
_cell.angle_alpha   90.00
_cell.angle_beta   90.00
_cell.angle_gamma   90.00
#
_symmetry.space_group_name_H-M   'P 1'
#
loop_
_entity.id
_entity.type
_entity.pdbx_description
1 polymer ?
#
loop_
_entity_poly.entity_id
_entity_poly.type
_entity_poly.pdbx_seq_one_letter_code
_entity_poly.pdbx_strand_id
1 'polypeptide(L)' 'MSDRAELAAFLRTRRARLRPPDVGLPQLGNTRRTPGLRRQEVAQLAGVTSRLRTP' A
#
# COMPACT_ATOMS: atom_id res chain seq x y z
N MET A 1 -17.85 -17.23 0.66
CA MET A 1 -16.72 -16.40 0.16
C MET A 1 -15.70 -16.34 1.27
N SER A 2 -14.40 -16.43 0.98
CA SER A 2 -13.38 -16.48 2.03
C SER A 2 -13.12 -15.06 2.55
N ASP A 3 -13.33 -14.80 3.86
CA ASP A 3 -13.16 -13.48 4.51
C ASP A 3 -11.86 -12.76 4.12
N ARG A 4 -10.82 -13.55 3.83
CA ARG A 4 -9.51 -13.06 3.39
C ARG A 4 -9.56 -12.28 2.09
N ALA A 5 -10.37 -12.69 1.12
CA ALA A 5 -10.47 -12.03 -0.19
C ALA A 5 -11.19 -10.67 -0.06
N GLU A 6 -12.24 -10.63 0.74
CA GLU A 6 -13.01 -9.41 1.01
C GLU A 6 -12.19 -8.41 1.83
N LEU A 7 -11.49 -8.88 2.87
CA LEU A 7 -10.55 -8.06 3.63
C LEU A 7 -9.43 -7.50 2.74
N ALA A 8 -8.86 -8.32 1.86
CA ALA A 8 -7.83 -7.87 0.93
C ALA A 8 -8.36 -6.78 -0.03
N ALA A 9 -9.58 -6.93 -0.54
CA ALA A 9 -10.23 -5.93 -1.39
C ALA A 9 -10.49 -4.63 -0.63
N PHE A 10 -11.01 -4.72 0.59
CA PHE A 10 -11.24 -3.57 1.47
C PHE A 10 -9.96 -2.76 1.72
N LEU A 11 -8.88 -3.45 2.12
CA LEU A 11 -7.58 -2.82 2.37
C LEU A 11 -7.02 -2.17 1.09
N ARG A 12 -7.19 -2.81 -0.07
CA ARG A 12 -6.72 -2.28 -1.36
C ARG A 12 -7.43 -0.97 -1.71
N THR A 13 -8.75 -0.91 -1.52
CA THR A 13 -9.57 0.29 -1.78
C THR A 13 -9.18 1.46 -0.87
N ARG A 14 -8.97 1.21 0.43
CA ARG A 14 -8.54 2.24 1.39
C ARG A 14 -7.16 2.80 1.03
N ARG A 15 -6.23 1.92 0.69
CA ARG A 15 -4.85 2.25 0.32
C ARG A 15 -4.75 3.05 -0.99
N ALA A 16 -5.66 2.80 -1.92
CA ALA A 16 -5.73 3.53 -3.19
C ALA A 16 -6.20 4.99 -3.04
N ARG A 17 -6.90 5.31 -1.94
CA ARG A 17 -7.39 6.68 -1.65
C ARG A 17 -6.39 7.54 -0.89
N LEU A 18 -5.42 6.93 -0.22
CA LEU A 18 -4.38 7.63 0.54
C LEU A 18 -3.20 7.99 -0.36
N ARG A 19 -2.75 9.23 -0.32
CA ARG A 19 -1.51 9.67 -0.99
C ARG A 19 -0.38 9.68 0.05
N PRO A 20 0.90 9.54 -0.38
CA PRO A 20 2.03 9.59 0.56
C PRO A 20 2.06 10.83 1.47
N PRO A 21 1.75 12.05 0.98
CA PRO A 21 1.72 13.23 1.85
C PRO A 21 0.69 13.11 2.98
N ASP A 22 -0.44 12.41 2.75
CA ASP A 22 -1.52 12.27 3.73
C ASP A 22 -1.09 11.39 4.94
N VAL A 23 0.06 10.70 4.84
CA VAL A 23 0.62 9.80 5.86
C VAL A 23 2.06 10.17 6.23
N GLY A 24 2.51 11.38 5.89
CA GLY A 24 3.84 11.88 6.22
C GLY A 24 4.98 11.27 5.40
N LEU A 25 4.67 10.63 4.26
CA LEU A 25 5.67 10.10 3.34
C LEU A 25 5.98 11.10 2.21
N PRO A 26 7.25 11.25 1.82
CA PRO A 26 7.62 12.13 0.72
C PRO A 26 7.03 11.61 -0.60
N GLN A 27 6.48 12.53 -1.39
CA GLN A 27 6.01 12.24 -2.73
C GLN A 27 7.21 12.08 -3.68
N LEU A 28 7.74 10.86 -3.78
CA LEU A 28 8.79 10.52 -4.75
C LEU A 28 8.28 10.71 -6.19
N GLY A 29 8.89 11.65 -6.91
CA GLY A 29 8.43 12.26 -8.16
C GLY A 29 8.46 11.41 -9.43
N ASN A 30 8.40 10.07 -9.34
CA ASN A 30 8.26 9.23 -10.52
C ASN A 30 6.79 9.02 -10.90
N THR A 31 6.49 8.96 -12.21
CA THR A 31 5.18 8.64 -12.77
C THR A 31 4.54 7.47 -12.02
N ARG A 32 3.49 7.76 -11.24
CA ARG A 32 2.83 6.75 -10.40
C ARG A 32 1.97 5.87 -11.29
N ARG A 33 2.32 4.59 -11.39
CA ARG A 33 1.49 3.56 -12.02
C ARG A 33 0.33 3.08 -11.14
N THR A 34 0.30 3.47 -9.87
CA THR A 34 -0.73 3.05 -8.91
C THR A 34 -1.39 4.29 -8.31
N PRO A 35 -2.73 4.40 -8.31
CA PRO A 35 -3.41 5.42 -7.53
C PRO A 35 -3.21 5.13 -6.03
N GLY A 36 -2.66 6.10 -5.30
CA GLY A 36 -2.44 6.02 -3.86
C GLY A 36 -1.13 5.36 -3.41
N LEU A 37 -1.13 4.74 -2.22
CA LEU A 37 0.08 4.19 -1.60
C LEU A 37 0.57 2.92 -2.30
N ARG A 38 1.88 2.84 -2.56
CA ARG A 38 2.61 1.67 -3.06
C ARG A 38 2.81 0.64 -1.96
N ARG A 39 3.09 -0.61 -2.35
CA ARG A 39 3.29 -1.70 -1.39
C ARG A 39 4.46 -1.39 -0.46
N GLN A 40 5.52 -0.80 -1.01
CA GLN A 40 6.67 -0.31 -0.23
C GLN A 40 6.29 0.78 0.76
N GLU A 41 5.51 1.79 0.35
CA GLU A 41 5.08 2.88 1.23
C GLU A 41 4.23 2.33 2.39
N VAL A 42 3.33 1.39 2.14
CA VAL A 42 2.54 0.74 3.22
C VAL A 42 3.38 -0.17 4.11
N ALA A 43 4.34 -0.88 3.54
CA ALA A 43 5.25 -1.70 4.31
C ALA A 43 6.10 -0.83 5.25
N GLN A 44 6.59 0.32 4.75
CA GLN A 44 7.31 1.32 5.55
C GLN A 44 6.44 1.86 6.69
N LEU A 45 5.16 2.20 6.45
CA LEU A 45 4.24 2.65 7.50
C LEU A 45 3.95 1.57 8.54
N ALA A 46 3.85 0.32 8.12
CA ALA A 46 3.55 -0.81 9.01
C ALA A 46 4.81 -1.40 9.68
N GLY A 47 6.01 -0.86 9.41
CA GLY A 47 7.27 -1.40 9.94
C GLY A 47 7.61 -2.80 9.42
N VAL A 48 7.04 -3.22 8.28
CA VAL A 48 7.28 -4.53 7.66
C VAL A 48 8.05 -4.38 6.35
N THR A 49 8.73 -5.44 5.90
CA THR A 49 9.40 -5.43 4.60
C THR A 49 8.39 -5.73 3.48
N SER A 50 8.41 -4.95 2.39
CA SER A 50 7.44 -5.12 1.29
C SER A 50 7.63 -6.41 0.48
N ARG A 51 8.82 -7.01 0.63
CA ARG A 51 9.26 -8.23 -0.02
C ARG A 51 8.91 -9.39 0.93
N LEU A 52 7.72 -9.98 0.76
CA LEU A 52 7.53 -11.32 1.30
C LEU A 52 8.51 -12.23 0.53
N ARG A 53 9.49 -12.78 1.23
CA ARG A 53 10.33 -13.86 0.72
C ARG A 53 9.46 -15.11 0.72
N THR A 54 8.87 -15.44 -0.42
CA THR A 54 8.32 -16.77 -0.66
C THR A 54 9.49 -17.66 -1.12
N PRO A 55 9.70 -18.85 -0.54
CA PRO A 55 10.54 -19.87 -1.18
C PRO A 55 9.91 -20.34 -2.51
#